data_AF-A0A369KB80-F1
#
_entry.id   AF-A0A369KB80-F1
#
_cell.length_a   1.000
_cell.length_b   1.000
_cell.length_c   1.000
_cell.angle_alpha   90.00
_cell.angle_beta   90.00
_cell.angle_gamma   90.00
#
_symmetry.space_group_name_H-M   'P 1'
#
loop_
_entity.id
_entity.type
_entity.pdbx_description
1 polymer ?
#
loop_
_entity_poly.entity_id
_entity_poly.type
_entity_poly.pdbx_seq_one_letter_code
_entity_poly.pdbx_strand_id
1 'polypeptide(L)'
;MKTLSDFFSLSDFFFTEEVPLTKELLCPRDLPPQKVAHILTTLIWSLEEQRDWTRSGIEMASKKLAEEWGLHHKKDIMPILFGAVMGRKHGLPLFDSFEILGLHQARVRLMQAIHFLGGISTKENSLLKVLRQERRLGEWDHAFQSCSTHP
;
A
#
# COMPACT_ATOMS: atom_id res chain seq x y z
N MET A 1 12.87 4.51 -22.73
CA MET A 1 11.76 5.04 -23.55
C MET A 1 12.37 5.53 -24.85
N LYS A 2 11.89 5.05 -26.01
CA LYS A 2 12.42 5.41 -27.33
C LYS A 2 11.37 6.06 -28.22
N THR A 3 10.08 5.75 -28.01
CA THR A 3 8.97 6.29 -28.80
C THR A 3 7.90 6.96 -27.93
N LEU A 4 7.04 7.77 -28.56
CA LEU A 4 5.85 8.32 -27.89
C LEU A 4 4.84 7.22 -27.53
N SER A 5 4.79 6.14 -28.29
CA SER A 5 3.94 4.98 -27.96
C SER A 5 4.41 4.29 -26.67
N ASP A 6 5.73 4.22 -26.44
CA ASP A 6 6.29 3.72 -25.18
C ASP A 6 5.86 4.61 -24.00
N PHE A 7 5.82 5.93 -24.18
CA PHE A 7 5.36 6.87 -23.14
C PHE A 7 3.91 6.63 -22.77
N PHE A 8 3.02 6.47 -23.77
CA PHE A 8 1.62 6.19 -23.51
C PHE A 8 1.43 4.91 -22.71
N SER A 9 2.13 3.84 -23.09
CA SER A 9 2.09 2.55 -22.36
C SER A 9 2.62 2.64 -20.92
N LEU A 10 3.49 3.62 -20.63
CA LEU A 10 4.03 3.85 -19.29
C LEU A 10 3.17 4.79 -18.44
N SER A 11 2.31 5.60 -19.05
CA SER A 11 1.56 6.70 -18.40
C SER A 11 0.05 6.54 -18.48
N ASP A 12 -0.45 5.53 -19.18
CA ASP A 12 -1.86 5.15 -19.28
C ASP A 12 -2.58 5.12 -17.93
N PHE A 13 -1.90 4.66 -16.87
CA PHE A 13 -2.43 4.63 -15.51
C PHE A 13 -2.77 6.01 -14.93
N PHE A 14 -2.36 7.13 -15.52
CA PHE A 14 -2.84 8.45 -15.10
C PHE A 14 -4.24 8.76 -15.61
N PHE A 15 -4.68 8.06 -16.66
CA PHE A 15 -5.92 8.35 -17.38
C PHE A 15 -7.01 7.31 -17.13
N THR A 16 -6.72 6.26 -16.35
CA THR A 16 -7.68 5.23 -15.96
C THR A 16 -8.11 5.40 -14.52
N GLU A 17 -9.35 5.07 -14.21
CA GLU A 17 -9.81 5.05 -12.83
C GLU A 17 -9.19 3.85 -12.09
N GLU A 18 -9.33 2.68 -12.68
CA GLU A 18 -8.83 1.41 -12.17
C GLU A 18 -7.47 1.04 -12.78
N VAL A 19 -6.70 0.26 -12.04
CA VAL A 19 -5.46 -0.36 -12.50
C VAL A 19 -5.57 -1.87 -12.31
N PRO A 20 -4.93 -2.69 -13.16
CA PRO A 20 -4.99 -4.13 -13.01
C PRO A 20 -4.35 -4.57 -11.68
N LEU A 21 -5.15 -5.22 -10.83
CA LEU A 21 -4.71 -5.75 -9.54
C LEU A 21 -4.56 -7.27 -9.64
N THR A 22 -3.43 -7.77 -9.18
CA THR A 22 -3.17 -9.22 -9.09
C THR A 22 -2.38 -9.51 -7.81
N LYS A 23 -2.46 -10.76 -7.34
CA LYS A 23 -1.72 -11.17 -6.14
C LYS A 23 -0.21 -11.08 -6.38
N GLU A 24 0.24 -11.36 -7.60
CA GLU A 24 1.64 -11.32 -8.02
C GLU A 24 2.21 -9.90 -8.01
N LEU A 25 1.36 -8.88 -8.16
CA LEU A 25 1.75 -7.47 -8.07
C LEU A 25 1.75 -6.97 -6.63
N LEU A 26 0.77 -7.39 -5.83
CA LEU A 26 0.54 -6.86 -4.49
C LEU A 26 1.26 -7.65 -3.38
N CYS A 27 1.62 -8.91 -3.60
CA CYS A 27 2.18 -9.79 -2.58
C CYS A 27 3.64 -10.16 -2.90
N PRO A 28 4.61 -9.23 -2.73
CA PRO A 28 6.01 -9.55 -2.97
C PRO A 28 6.52 -10.59 -1.94
N ARG A 29 7.44 -11.46 -2.37
CA ARG A 29 8.01 -12.53 -1.52
C ARG A 29 6.96 -13.38 -0.80
N ASP A 30 5.82 -13.60 -1.46
CA ASP A 30 4.72 -14.40 -0.93
C ASP A 30 4.18 -13.89 0.42
N LEU A 31 4.25 -12.56 0.62
CA LEU A 31 3.58 -11.93 1.76
C LEU A 31 2.08 -12.31 1.76
N PRO A 32 1.51 -12.68 2.92
CA PRO A 32 0.09 -13.01 3.00
C PRO A 32 -0.79 -11.84 2.52
N PRO A 33 -1.81 -12.07 1.68
CA PRO A 33 -2.68 -11.02 1.14
C PRO A 33 -3.28 -10.11 2.23
N GLN A 34 -3.72 -10.72 3.34
CA GLN A 34 -4.27 -10.01 4.49
C GLN A 34 -3.23 -9.08 5.12
N LYS A 35 -1.97 -9.53 5.26
CA LYS A 35 -0.88 -8.70 5.78
C LYS A 35 -0.64 -7.47 4.88
N VAL A 36 -0.69 -7.64 3.56
CA VAL A 36 -0.60 -6.52 2.61
C VAL A 36 -1.77 -5.55 2.77
N ALA A 37 -3.00 -6.06 2.97
CA ALA A 37 -4.16 -5.21 3.23
C ALA A 37 -3.99 -4.37 4.50
N HIS A 38 -3.44 -4.94 5.58
CA HIS A 38 -3.15 -4.20 6.81
C HIS A 38 -2.04 -3.15 6.60
N ILE A 39 -0.97 -3.48 5.87
CA ILE A 39 0.11 -2.55 5.51
C ILE A 39 -0.47 -1.34 4.76
N LEU A 40 -1.24 -1.58 3.69
CA LEU A 40 -1.87 -0.51 2.90
C LEU A 40 -2.82 0.35 3.75
N THR A 41 -3.50 -0.25 4.71
CA THR A 41 -4.37 0.48 5.64
C THR A 41 -3.59 1.40 6.55
N THR A 42 -2.49 0.91 7.14
CA THR A 42 -1.61 1.74 7.97
C THR A 42 -0.94 2.86 7.18
N LEU A 43 -0.72 2.66 5.87
CA LEU A 43 -0.22 3.69 4.97
C LEU A 43 -1.23 4.81 4.80
N ILE A 44 -2.49 4.48 4.49
CA ILE A 44 -3.57 5.46 4.35
C ILE A 44 -3.69 6.29 5.64
N TRP A 45 -3.71 5.65 6.81
CA TRP A 45 -3.79 6.38 8.08
C TRP A 45 -2.60 7.30 8.32
N SER A 46 -1.40 6.88 7.91
CA SER A 46 -0.21 7.72 8.05
C SER A 46 -0.31 8.97 7.18
N LEU A 47 -0.78 8.84 5.94
CA LEU A 47 -1.00 9.97 5.04
C LEU A 47 -2.14 10.89 5.52
N GLU A 48 -3.22 10.32 6.07
CA GLU A 48 -4.34 11.08 6.64
C GLU A 48 -3.95 11.86 7.89
N GLU A 49 -3.14 11.27 8.77
CA GLU A 49 -2.62 11.90 9.99
C GLU A 49 -1.67 13.06 9.66
N GLN A 50 -0.78 12.86 8.67
CA GLN A 50 0.12 13.90 8.17
C GLN A 50 -0.61 15.00 7.39
N ARG A 51 -1.76 14.66 6.79
CA ARG A 51 -2.44 15.45 5.77
C ARG A 51 -1.54 15.81 4.58
N ASP A 52 -0.58 14.94 4.28
CA ASP A 52 0.40 15.13 3.22
C ASP A 52 0.32 13.97 2.22
N TRP A 53 -0.28 14.24 1.05
CA TRP A 53 -0.39 13.30 -0.08
C TRP A 53 0.55 13.68 -1.24
N THR A 54 1.58 14.48 -0.95
CA THR A 54 2.63 14.84 -1.91
C THR A 54 3.70 13.75 -1.99
N ARG A 55 4.68 13.95 -2.88
CA ARG A 55 5.87 13.11 -2.99
C ARG A 55 6.57 12.88 -1.64
N SER A 56 6.77 13.93 -0.84
CA SER A 56 7.47 13.83 0.44
C SER A 56 6.66 13.01 1.45
N GLY A 57 5.35 13.24 1.51
CA GLY A 57 4.44 12.53 2.40
C GLY A 57 4.48 11.02 2.18
N ILE A 58 4.28 10.57 0.93
CA ILE A 58 4.31 9.14 0.59
C ILE A 58 5.69 8.50 0.79
N GLU A 59 6.76 9.23 0.50
CA GLU A 59 8.12 8.73 0.71
C GLU A 59 8.41 8.52 2.21
N MET A 60 8.05 9.49 3.05
CA MET A 60 8.22 9.40 4.50
C MET A 60 7.32 8.33 5.11
N ALA A 61 6.03 8.31 4.74
CA ALA A 61 5.07 7.33 5.23
C ALA A 61 5.50 5.90 4.87
N SER A 62 5.91 5.65 3.62
CA SER A 62 6.34 4.32 3.19
C SER A 62 7.61 3.83 3.91
N LYS A 63 8.58 4.71 4.17
CA LYS A 63 9.79 4.38 4.95
C LYS A 63 9.45 4.04 6.40
N LYS A 64 8.63 4.87 7.05
CA LYS A 64 8.17 4.65 8.41
C LYS A 64 7.40 3.33 8.54
N LEU A 65 6.54 2.99 7.57
CA LEU A 65 5.86 1.69 7.56
C LEU A 65 6.84 0.52 7.49
N ALA A 66 7.87 0.62 6.67
CA ALA A 66 8.88 -0.43 6.58
C ALA A 66 9.52 -0.70 7.95
N GLU A 67 9.85 0.36 8.70
CA GLU A 67 10.40 0.26 10.05
C GLU A 67 9.40 -0.34 11.04
N GLU A 68 8.16 0.17 11.07
CA GLU A 68 7.11 -0.27 12.01
C GLU A 68 6.72 -1.74 11.83
N TRP A 69 6.71 -2.23 10.59
CA TRP A 69 6.37 -3.60 10.25
C TRP A 69 7.58 -4.56 10.21
N GLY A 70 8.79 -4.05 10.43
CA GLY A 70 10.02 -4.86 10.31
C GLY A 70 10.30 -5.37 8.89
N LEU A 71 9.87 -4.62 7.87
CA LEU A 71 9.98 -4.97 6.45
C LEU A 71 11.06 -4.15 5.76
N HIS A 72 11.55 -4.65 4.62
CA HIS A 72 12.53 -3.95 3.82
C HIS A 72 11.85 -2.98 2.84
N HIS A 73 12.01 -1.68 3.03
CA HIS A 73 11.36 -0.63 2.21
C HIS A 73 11.38 -0.89 0.70
N LYS A 74 12.57 -1.01 0.09
CA LYS A 74 12.70 -1.21 -1.36
C LYS A 74 12.18 -2.55 -1.88
N LYS A 75 12.19 -3.60 -1.05
CA LYS A 75 11.94 -4.97 -1.49
C LYS A 75 10.51 -5.40 -1.16
N ASP A 76 9.92 -4.93 -0.07
CA ASP A 76 8.54 -5.22 0.35
C ASP A 76 7.59 -4.08 -0.03
N ILE A 77 7.82 -2.88 0.52
CA ILE A 77 6.86 -1.78 0.45
C ILE A 77 6.77 -1.22 -0.97
N MET A 78 7.91 -0.98 -1.63
CA MET A 78 7.90 -0.37 -2.97
C MET A 78 7.12 -1.21 -4.00
N PRO A 79 7.32 -2.55 -4.13
CA PRO A 79 6.50 -3.37 -5.02
C PRO A 79 5.00 -3.32 -4.71
N ILE A 80 4.61 -3.36 -3.43
CA ILE A 80 3.20 -3.22 -3.02
C ILE A 80 2.62 -1.91 -3.57
N LEU A 81 3.35 -0.80 -3.42
CA LEU A 81 2.90 0.51 -3.89
C LEU A 81 2.85 0.62 -5.41
N PHE A 82 3.84 0.07 -6.13
CA PHE A 82 3.79 0.00 -7.59
C PHE A 82 2.58 -0.79 -8.09
N GLY A 83 2.29 -1.94 -7.45
CA GLY A 83 1.11 -2.73 -7.74
C GLY A 83 -0.19 -1.97 -7.46
N ALA A 84 -0.31 -1.38 -6.28
CA ALA A 84 -1.54 -0.69 -5.86
C ALA A 84 -1.80 0.62 -6.63
N VAL A 85 -0.76 1.39 -6.95
CA VAL A 85 -0.90 2.72 -7.58
C VAL A 85 -0.92 2.64 -9.09
N MET A 86 -0.12 1.76 -9.69
CA MET A 86 0.11 1.71 -11.15
C MET A 86 -0.30 0.39 -11.81
N GLY A 87 -0.68 -0.63 -11.04
CA GLY A 87 -1.03 -1.97 -11.58
C GLY A 87 0.13 -2.67 -12.26
N ARG A 88 1.38 -2.41 -11.87
CA ARG A 88 2.58 -2.96 -12.52
C ARG A 88 3.72 -3.12 -11.53
N LYS A 89 4.74 -3.92 -11.87
CA LYS A 89 5.90 -4.16 -10.98
C LYS A 89 6.83 -2.95 -10.90
N HIS A 90 6.99 -2.25 -12.01
CA HIS A 90 7.86 -1.08 -12.17
C HIS A 90 7.24 -0.11 -13.19
N GLY A 91 7.59 1.17 -13.09
CA GLY A 91 7.06 2.19 -13.97
C GLY A 91 7.80 3.52 -13.83
N LEU A 92 7.07 4.61 -14.04
CA LEU A 92 7.54 5.96 -13.75
C LEU A 92 7.93 6.11 -12.26
N PRO A 93 8.66 7.18 -11.88
CA PRO A 93 8.99 7.43 -10.48
C PRO A 93 7.73 7.42 -9.60
N LEU A 94 7.66 6.47 -8.67
CA LEU A 94 6.44 6.19 -7.89
C LEU A 94 5.92 7.41 -7.14
N PHE A 95 6.79 8.10 -6.42
CA PHE A 95 6.38 9.20 -5.55
C PHE A 95 5.93 10.43 -6.34
N ASP A 96 6.59 10.74 -7.47
CA ASP A 96 6.15 11.77 -8.40
C ASP A 96 4.79 11.42 -9.01
N SER A 97 4.63 10.15 -9.40
CA SER A 97 3.37 9.66 -9.97
C SER A 97 2.23 9.73 -8.94
N PHE A 98 2.51 9.42 -7.68
CA PHE A 98 1.55 9.52 -6.59
C PHE A 98 1.09 10.96 -6.36
N GLU A 99 2.01 11.92 -6.38
CA GLU A 99 1.69 13.34 -6.27
C GLU A 99 0.85 13.84 -7.45
N ILE A 100 1.21 13.44 -8.68
CA ILE A 100 0.46 13.81 -9.90
C ILE A 100 -0.97 13.25 -9.87
N LEU A 101 -1.16 12.02 -9.38
CA LEU A 101 -2.50 11.42 -9.21
C LEU A 101 -3.35 12.20 -8.20
N GLY A 102 -2.69 12.78 -7.19
CA GLY A 102 -3.33 13.53 -6.12
C GLY A 102 -4.10 12.64 -5.13
N LEU A 103 -4.55 13.27 -4.04
CA LEU A 103 -5.15 12.61 -2.88
C LEU A 103 -6.32 11.68 -3.24
N HIS A 104 -7.26 12.16 -4.07
CA HIS A 104 -8.49 11.41 -4.34
C HIS A 104 -8.19 10.09 -5.05
N GLN A 105 -7.47 10.15 -6.18
CA GLN A 105 -7.19 8.97 -6.98
C GLN A 105 -6.26 8.00 -6.25
N ALA A 106 -5.24 8.54 -5.58
CA ALA A 106 -4.32 7.74 -4.78
C ALA A 106 -5.06 6.97 -3.68
N ARG A 107 -5.94 7.64 -2.92
CA ARG A 107 -6.72 7.01 -1.85
C ARG A 107 -7.65 5.92 -2.37
N VAL A 108 -8.38 6.20 -3.45
CA VAL A 108 -9.29 5.22 -4.08
C VAL A 108 -8.51 3.97 -4.50
N ARG A 109 -7.37 4.12 -5.16
CA ARG A 109 -6.54 2.98 -5.59
C ARG A 109 -6.00 2.15 -4.45
N LEU A 110 -5.52 2.79 -3.38
CA LEU A 110 -5.07 2.08 -2.18
C LEU A 110 -6.24 1.30 -1.55
N MET A 111 -7.44 1.89 -1.50
CA MET A 111 -8.65 1.21 -1.00
C MET A 111 -9.09 0.03 -1.90
N GLN A 112 -9.02 0.18 -3.22
CA GLN A 112 -9.31 -0.90 -4.16
C GLN A 112 -8.33 -2.07 -3.98
N ALA A 113 -7.04 -1.79 -3.78
CA ALA A 113 -6.04 -2.81 -3.48
C ALA A 113 -6.34 -3.53 -2.15
N ILE A 114 -6.73 -2.81 -1.10
CA ILE A 114 -7.16 -3.42 0.17
C ILE A 114 -8.38 -4.32 -0.04
N HIS A 115 -9.39 -3.86 -0.78
CA HIS A 115 -10.59 -4.64 -1.05
C HIS A 115 -10.27 -5.92 -1.85
N PHE A 116 -9.44 -5.81 -2.90
CA PHE A 116 -9.00 -6.96 -3.70
C PHE A 116 -8.27 -8.02 -2.86
N LEU A 117 -7.54 -7.61 -1.82
CA LEU A 117 -6.83 -8.50 -0.91
C LEU A 117 -7.72 -9.16 0.16
N GLY A 118 -9.04 -8.91 0.13
CA GLY A 118 -10.01 -9.46 1.07
C GLY A 118 -10.53 -8.47 2.11
N GLY A 119 -10.09 -7.22 2.06
CA GLY A 119 -10.50 -6.18 3.00
C GLY A 119 -9.97 -6.37 4.41
N ILE A 120 -10.65 -5.72 5.36
CA ILE A 120 -10.30 -5.75 6.78
C ILE A 120 -11.60 -5.77 7.59
N SER A 121 -11.70 -6.70 8.53
CA SER A 121 -12.82 -6.75 9.47
C SER A 121 -12.75 -5.62 10.51
N THR A 122 -13.88 -5.32 11.15
CA THR A 122 -13.96 -4.33 12.22
C THR A 122 -13.06 -4.67 13.42
N LYS A 123 -12.91 -5.98 13.71
CA LYS A 123 -12.06 -6.49 14.81
C LYS A 123 -10.57 -6.26 14.49
N GLU A 124 -10.13 -6.67 13.30
CA GLU A 124 -8.75 -6.46 12.83
C GLU A 124 -8.41 -4.98 12.77
N ASN A 125 -9.30 -4.14 12.24
CA ASN A 125 -9.14 -2.70 12.17
C ASN A 125 -8.91 -2.08 13.56
N SER A 126 -9.72 -2.48 14.55
CA SER A 126 -9.58 -2.01 15.93
C SER A 126 -8.25 -2.46 16.55
N LEU A 127 -7.85 -3.71 16.36
CA LEU A 127 -6.57 -4.23 16.85
C LEU A 127 -5.38 -3.50 16.21
N LEU A 128 -5.45 -3.25 14.90
CA LEU A 128 -4.39 -2.58 14.15
C LEU A 128 -4.18 -1.15 14.66
N LYS A 129 -5.26 -0.46 15.02
CA LYS A 129 -5.18 0.87 15.65
C LYS A 129 -4.49 0.82 17.01
N VAL A 130 -4.81 -0.16 17.86
CA VAL A 130 -4.17 -0.35 19.17
C VAL A 130 -2.68 -0.61 19.01
N LEU A 131 -2.29 -1.58 18.17
CA LEU A 131 -0.89 -1.92 17.94
C LEU A 131 -0.09 -0.75 17.34
N ARG A 132 -0.71 0.04 16.46
CA ARG A 132 -0.08 1.27 15.92
C ARG A 132 0.14 2.31 17.02
N GLN A 133 -0.83 2.54 17.90
CA GLN A 133 -0.71 3.47 19.02
C GLN A 133 0.41 3.06 19.99
N GLU A 134 0.54 1.76 20.24
CA GLU A 134 1.59 1.20 21.10
C GLU A 134 2.95 1.06 20.40
N ARG A 135 3.05 1.38 19.11
CA ARG A 135 4.25 1.16 18.26
C ARG A 135 4.71 -0.31 18.24
N ARG A 136 3.77 -1.24 18.27
CA ARG A 136 3.98 -2.70 18.30
C ARG A 136 3.49 -3.40 17.03
N LEU A 137 3.46 -2.69 15.89
CA LEU A 137 3.02 -3.27 14.61
C LEU A 137 3.88 -4.48 14.17
N GLY A 138 5.15 -4.55 14.55
CA GLY A 138 6.00 -5.73 14.33
C GLY A 138 5.50 -7.00 15.02
N GLU A 139 4.66 -6.89 16.05
CA GLU A 139 4.04 -8.03 16.75
C GLU A 139 2.72 -8.49 16.10
N TRP A 140 2.32 -7.87 14.98
CA TRP A 140 1.05 -8.14 14.32
C TRP A 140 0.83 -9.63 14.05
N ASP A 141 1.84 -10.33 13.54
CA ASP A 141 1.70 -11.74 13.17
C ASP A 141 1.31 -12.61 14.38
N HIS A 142 1.81 -12.27 15.58
CA HIS A 142 1.45 -12.95 16.83
C HIS A 142 0.05 -12.55 17.33
N ALA A 143 -0.28 -11.26 17.28
CA ALA A 143 -1.57 -10.74 17.73
C ALA A 143 -2.74 -11.15 16.81
N PHE A 144 -2.47 -11.33 15.53
CA PHE A 144 -3.46 -11.75 14.54
C PHE A 144 -3.87 -13.21 14.75
N GLN A 145 -2.89 -14.10 14.98
CA GLN A 145 -3.14 -15.52 15.24
C GLN A 145 -4.04 -15.73 16.48
N SER A 146 -3.84 -14.98 17.55
CA SER A 146 -4.70 -15.04 18.74
C SER A 146 -6.12 -14.50 18.50
N CYS A 147 -6.30 -13.56 17.57
CA CYS A 147 -7.62 -13.05 17.21
C CYS A 147 -8.40 -13.96 16.24
N SER A 148 -7.69 -14.75 15.42
CA SER A 148 -8.27 -15.68 14.43
C SER A 148 -8.69 -17.04 15.00
N THR A 149 -8.30 -17.36 16.25
CA THR A 149 -8.55 -18.66 16.90
C THR A 149 -9.83 -18.73 17.73
N HIS A 150 -10.66 -17.69 17.70
CA HIS A 150 -12.01 -17.73 18.27
C HIS A 150 -13.06 -17.72 17.15
N PRO A 151 -13.83 -18.83 16.98
CA PRO A 151 -14.92 -18.91 16.01
C PRO A 151 -16.08 -17.97 16.36
#